data_AF-A0A175RWL3-F1
#
_entry.id   AF-A0A175RWL3-F1
#
_cell.length_a   1.000
_cell.length_b   1.000
_cell.length_c   1.000
_cell.angle_alpha   90.00
_cell.angle_beta   90.00
_cell.angle_gamma   90.00
#
_symmetry.space_group_name_H-M   'P 1'
#
loop_
_entity.id
_entity.type
_entity.pdbx_description
1 polymer ?
#
loop_
_entity_poly.entity_id
_entity_poly.type
_entity_poly.pdbx_seq_one_letter_code
_entity_poly.pdbx_strand_id
1 'polypeptide(L)'
;MIRKPIEIRTLLAWVYGEEMPKREAFENDVRLFGGVSVPSTSAWDAISRLAILGVRVDTSGPAPDNRALVYPDPDAVLVDEAVMRLEMATIAMPDGWDALGDLAEITDLELTEAERVDAHRNGWDIAIPKGDRLSAHVIRQASVDRVPAWRDHGRIERRPKLGANGKPAWFRVVNEAGPGEPARPREVDGYNRSRQRPYKGAYRRYYLDPCPSLLVAARIEYQAWALALHQITNDVQGKLSRFDVSCRVPLWPWEGEGRGSSPRVLSVRSSTDAPREPSKAA
;
A
#
# COMPACT_ATOMS: atom_id res chain seq x y z
N MET A 1 7.54 17.13 33.36
CA MET A 1 7.12 15.71 33.33
C MET A 1 8.04 14.96 32.39
N ILE A 2 8.50 13.76 32.78
CA ILE A 2 9.29 12.91 31.89
C ILE A 2 8.31 12.18 30.97
N ARG A 3 8.43 12.38 29.65
CA ARG A 3 7.62 11.69 28.65
C ARG A 3 8.15 10.27 28.45
N LYS A 4 7.24 9.30 28.23
CA LYS A 4 7.60 7.91 27.97
C LYS A 4 7.91 7.72 26.48
N PRO A 5 9.07 7.15 26.10
CA PRO A 5 9.34 6.84 24.70
C PRO A 5 8.37 5.78 24.17
N ILE A 6 7.83 5.99 22.98
CA ILE A 6 6.95 5.04 22.28
C ILE A 6 7.23 5.05 20.77
N GLU A 7 7.07 3.89 20.14
CA GLU A 7 7.13 3.77 18.69
C GLU A 7 5.73 4.03 18.09
N ILE A 8 5.67 4.72 16.95
CA ILE A 8 4.40 5.19 16.38
C ILE A 8 3.39 4.07 16.12
N ARG A 9 3.80 2.86 15.72
CA ARG A 9 2.86 1.75 15.53
C ARG A 9 2.29 1.28 16.86
N THR A 10 3.10 1.19 17.91
CA THR A 10 2.61 0.86 19.26
C THR A 10 1.62 1.92 19.76
N LEU A 11 1.92 3.19 19.51
CA LEU A 11 1.00 4.29 19.84
C LEU A 11 -0.32 4.14 19.08
N LEU A 12 -0.29 3.92 17.77
CA LEU A 12 -1.49 3.77 16.94
C LEU A 12 -2.31 2.52 17.29
N ALA A 13 -1.67 1.39 17.61
CA ALA A 13 -2.35 0.19 18.06
C ALA A 13 -3.11 0.42 19.37
N TRP A 14 -2.52 1.15 20.32
CA TRP A 14 -3.21 1.58 21.53
C TRP A 14 -4.35 2.57 21.22
N VAL A 15 -4.11 3.58 20.38
CA VAL A 15 -5.13 4.57 20.00
C VAL A 15 -6.37 3.89 19.41
N TYR A 16 -6.20 3.05 18.38
CA TYR A 16 -7.34 2.43 17.69
C TYR A 16 -7.85 1.14 18.33
N GLY A 17 -7.04 0.46 19.14
CA GLY A 17 -7.45 -0.75 19.86
C GLY A 17 -8.14 -0.45 21.20
N GLU A 18 -7.74 0.61 21.90
CA GLU A 18 -8.19 0.89 23.26
C GLU A 18 -8.90 2.24 23.42
N GLU A 19 -8.41 3.31 22.79
CA GLU A 19 -8.90 4.68 23.08
C GLU A 19 -10.06 5.14 22.18
N MET A 20 -9.98 4.91 20.86
CA MET A 20 -11.04 5.32 19.94
C MET A 20 -12.38 4.61 20.18
N PRO A 21 -12.43 3.33 20.59
CA PRO A 21 -13.69 2.71 21.03
C PRO A 21 -14.38 3.46 22.20
N LYS A 22 -13.61 4.12 23.07
CA LYS A 22 -14.17 4.94 24.17
C LYS A 22 -14.83 6.22 23.65
N ARG A 23 -14.23 6.83 22.62
CA ARG A 23 -14.80 8.01 21.94
C ARG A 23 -16.10 7.66 21.25
N GLU A 24 -16.16 6.55 20.52
CA GLU A 24 -17.39 6.07 19.88
C GLU A 24 -18.49 5.78 20.91
N ALA A 25 -18.14 5.14 22.04
CA ALA A 25 -19.09 4.93 23.13
C ALA A 25 -19.64 6.26 23.66
N PHE A 26 -18.79 7.27 23.85
CA PHE A 26 -19.21 8.60 24.30
C PHE A 26 -20.08 9.33 23.27
N GLU A 27 -19.69 9.36 21.99
CA GLU A 27 -20.46 10.04 20.93
C GLU A 27 -21.82 9.37 20.70
N ASN A 28 -21.88 8.04 20.81
CA ASN A 28 -23.14 7.30 20.74
C ASN A 28 -24.00 7.56 21.98
N ASP A 29 -23.42 7.68 23.18
CA ASP A 29 -24.17 7.96 24.40
C ASP A 29 -24.69 9.41 24.45
N VAL A 30 -23.92 10.38 23.94
CA VAL A 30 -24.39 11.77 23.77
C VAL A 30 -25.53 11.85 22.75
N ARG A 31 -25.52 11.01 21.71
CA ARG A 31 -26.67 10.87 20.79
C ARG A 31 -27.88 10.19 21.45
N LEU A 32 -27.66 9.36 22.48
CA LEU A 32 -28.73 8.68 23.23
C LEU A 32 -29.30 9.55 24.37
N PHE A 33 -28.50 10.42 24.98
CA PHE A 33 -28.88 11.24 26.14
C PHE A 33 -29.03 12.74 25.83
N GLY A 34 -28.69 13.19 24.61
CA GLY A 34 -28.86 14.56 24.11
C GLY A 34 -29.98 14.67 23.08
N GLY A 35 -31.21 14.30 23.43
CA GLY A 35 -32.41 14.54 22.62
C GLY A 35 -32.87 13.33 21.82
N VAL A 36 -33.92 12.68 22.32
CA VAL A 36 -34.63 11.54 21.70
C VAL A 36 -33.70 10.37 21.40
N SER A 37 -33.68 9.40 22.32
CA SER A 37 -33.35 8.01 21.97
C SER A 37 -34.06 7.69 20.67
N VAL A 38 -33.31 7.58 19.57
CA VAL A 38 -33.79 6.91 18.37
C VAL A 38 -33.48 5.44 18.64
N PRO A 39 -34.39 4.64 19.25
CA PRO A 39 -34.29 3.20 19.04
C PRO A 39 -34.30 3.03 17.52
N SER A 40 -33.48 2.12 17.01
CA SER A 40 -33.47 1.63 15.63
C SER A 40 -34.33 2.43 14.64
N THR A 41 -33.72 3.03 13.63
CA THR A 41 -34.41 3.58 12.45
C THR A 41 -35.57 2.67 12.00
N SER A 42 -36.78 2.88 12.54
CA SER A 42 -38.03 2.15 12.28
C SER A 42 -37.98 0.60 12.33
N ALA A 43 -39.01 -0.03 12.93
CA ALA A 43 -39.29 -1.45 12.72
C ALA A 43 -39.39 -1.84 11.22
N TRP A 44 -39.66 -0.86 10.35
CA TRP A 44 -39.64 -1.05 8.90
C TRP A 44 -38.25 -1.25 8.29
N ASP A 45 -37.17 -0.66 8.83
CA ASP A 45 -35.83 -0.86 8.26
C ASP A 45 -35.35 -2.31 8.49
N ALA A 46 -35.74 -2.92 9.61
CA ALA A 46 -35.52 -4.34 9.85
C ALA A 46 -36.28 -5.23 8.85
N ILE A 47 -37.51 -4.84 8.49
CA ILE A 47 -38.31 -5.53 7.45
C ILE A 47 -37.69 -5.33 6.06
N SER A 48 -37.23 -4.12 5.73
CA SER A 48 -36.56 -3.82 4.46
C SER A 48 -35.25 -4.58 4.30
N ARG A 49 -34.43 -4.69 5.36
CA ARG A 49 -33.19 -5.47 5.35
C ARG A 49 -33.45 -6.97 5.25
N LEU A 50 -34.49 -7.48 5.92
CA LEU A 50 -34.92 -8.87 5.77
C LEU A 50 -35.38 -9.16 4.33
N ALA A 51 -36.10 -8.23 3.71
CA ALA A 51 -36.56 -8.36 2.33
C ALA A 51 -35.39 -8.35 1.32
N ILE A 52 -34.32 -7.60 1.58
CA ILE A 52 -33.12 -7.52 0.71
C ILE A 52 -32.19 -8.71 0.92
N LEU A 53 -31.94 -9.11 2.18
CA LEU A 53 -30.91 -10.08 2.53
C LEU A 53 -31.45 -11.51 2.70
N GLY A 54 -32.77 -11.67 2.81
CA GLY A 54 -33.44 -12.96 3.02
C GLY A 54 -33.21 -13.59 4.40
N VAL A 55 -32.45 -12.93 5.28
CA VAL A 55 -32.11 -13.40 6.63
C VAL A 55 -32.26 -12.27 7.64
N ARG A 56 -32.68 -12.61 8.86
CA ARG A 56 -32.75 -11.65 9.97
C ARG A 56 -31.34 -11.35 10.44
N VAL A 57 -30.87 -10.15 10.17
CA VAL A 57 -29.61 -9.64 10.74
C VAL A 57 -29.84 -9.40 12.23
N ASP A 58 -29.07 -10.08 13.07
CA ASP A 58 -29.10 -9.81 14.51
C ASP A 58 -28.62 -8.38 14.76
N THR A 59 -29.51 -7.57 15.33
CA THR A 59 -29.28 -6.19 15.73
C THR A 59 -29.39 -6.04 17.24
N SER A 60 -29.40 -7.17 17.98
CA SER A 60 -29.07 -7.12 19.39
C SER A 60 -27.62 -6.66 19.48
N GLY A 61 -27.46 -5.34 19.57
CA GLY A 61 -26.18 -4.73 19.89
C GLY A 61 -25.63 -5.36 21.16
N PRO A 62 -24.34 -5.13 21.44
CA PRO A 62 -23.76 -5.56 22.71
C PRO A 62 -24.68 -5.15 23.88
N ALA A 63 -24.82 -6.04 24.87
CA ALA A 63 -25.57 -5.77 26.09
C ALA A 63 -25.18 -4.39 26.66
N PRO A 64 -26.12 -3.61 27.24
CA PRO A 64 -25.83 -2.28 27.76
C PRO A 64 -24.59 -2.34 28.66
N ASP A 65 -23.52 -1.67 28.23
CA ASP A 65 -22.28 -1.64 28.97
C ASP A 65 -22.46 -0.65 30.13
N ASN A 66 -22.72 -1.17 31.32
CA ASN A 66 -22.86 -0.38 32.55
C ASN A 66 -21.53 0.13 33.11
N ARG A 67 -20.42 0.05 32.35
CA ARG A 67 -19.15 0.68 32.73
C ARG A 67 -19.28 2.19 32.71
N ALA A 68 -18.62 2.85 33.65
CA ALA A 68 -18.51 4.30 33.64
C ALA A 68 -17.88 4.75 32.31
N LEU A 69 -18.49 5.73 31.64
CA LEU A 69 -17.91 6.37 30.47
C LEU A 69 -16.54 6.93 30.83
N VAL A 70 -15.50 6.36 30.23
CA VAL A 70 -14.13 6.87 30.36
C VAL A 70 -13.86 7.69 29.11
N TYR A 71 -13.51 8.96 29.28
CA TYR A 71 -13.08 9.78 28.15
C TYR A 71 -11.83 9.18 27.51
N PRO A 72 -11.71 9.24 26.17
CA PRO A 72 -10.46 8.86 25.50
C PRO A 72 -9.32 9.74 26.03
N ASP A 73 -8.12 9.18 26.08
CA ASP A 73 -6.95 9.95 26.47
C ASP A 73 -6.72 11.15 25.52
N PRO A 74 -6.39 12.36 26.02
CA PRO A 74 -6.16 13.53 25.17
C PRO A 74 -5.06 13.35 24.13
N ASP A 75 -4.00 12.58 24.45
CA ASP A 75 -2.93 12.29 23.49
C ASP A 75 -3.46 11.40 22.35
N ALA A 76 -4.39 10.49 22.65
CA ALA A 76 -4.99 9.62 21.64
C ALA A 76 -5.89 10.40 20.66
N VAL A 77 -6.63 11.40 21.15
CA VAL A 77 -7.43 12.29 20.30
C VAL A 77 -6.53 13.10 19.36
N LEU A 78 -5.41 13.63 19.86
CA LEU A 78 -4.45 14.37 19.02
C LEU A 78 -3.81 13.49 17.92
N VAL A 79 -3.56 12.21 18.23
CA VAL A 79 -3.05 11.25 17.24
C VAL A 79 -4.11 10.93 16.20
N ASP A 80 -5.36 10.68 16.61
CA ASP A 80 -6.47 10.43 15.69
C ASP A 80 -6.70 11.62 14.74
N GLU A 81 -6.70 12.85 15.25
CA GLU A 81 -6.78 14.05 14.41
C GLU A 81 -5.64 14.13 13.39
N ALA A 82 -4.42 13.73 13.77
CA ALA A 82 -3.28 13.68 12.85
C ALA A 82 -3.47 12.61 11.76
N VAL A 83 -4.06 11.46 12.09
CA VAL A 83 -4.41 10.42 11.12
C VAL A 83 -5.52 10.89 10.18
N MET A 84 -6.55 11.57 10.70
CA MET A 84 -7.64 12.11 9.88
C MET A 84 -7.17 13.19 8.90
N ARG A 85 -6.15 13.99 9.27
CA ARG A 85 -5.55 14.96 8.33
C ARG A 85 -4.93 14.32 7.08
N LEU A 86 -4.62 13.01 7.11
CA LEU A 86 -4.14 12.30 5.92
C LEU A 86 -5.17 12.23 4.79
N GLU A 87 -6.46 12.45 5.08
CA GLU A 87 -7.51 12.50 4.05
C GLU A 87 -7.26 13.62 3.02
N MET A 88 -6.57 14.68 3.45
CA MET A 88 -6.17 15.79 2.58
C MET A 88 -4.80 15.58 1.91
N ALA A 89 -4.08 14.51 2.28
CA ALA A 89 -2.76 14.24 1.73
C ALA A 89 -2.86 13.67 0.31
N THR A 90 -1.91 14.07 -0.53
CA THR A 90 -1.71 13.48 -1.86
C THR A 90 -0.34 12.81 -1.89
N ILE A 91 -0.30 11.58 -2.41
CA ILE A 91 0.94 10.86 -2.62
C ILE A 91 1.32 11.02 -4.09
N ALA A 92 2.57 11.40 -4.33
CA ALA A 92 3.16 11.45 -5.66
C ALA A 92 4.48 10.68 -5.62
N MET A 93 4.77 9.96 -6.69
CA MET A 93 6.08 9.33 -6.87
C MET A 93 7.01 10.33 -7.57
N PRO A 94 8.22 10.55 -7.03
CA PRO A 94 9.17 11.44 -7.66
C PRO A 94 9.70 10.86 -8.98
N ASP A 95 10.23 11.73 -9.83
CA ASP A 95 10.95 11.30 -11.03
C ASP A 95 12.11 10.37 -10.64
N GLY A 96 12.28 9.28 -11.40
CA GLY A 96 13.30 8.27 -11.13
C GLY A 96 12.93 7.25 -10.05
N TRP A 97 11.70 7.28 -9.54
CA TRP A 97 11.18 6.23 -8.66
C TRP A 97 11.11 4.86 -9.37
N ASP A 98 11.71 3.83 -8.78
CA ASP A 98 11.70 2.47 -9.30
C ASP A 98 11.39 1.43 -8.21
N ALA A 99 10.13 0.98 -8.15
CA ALA A 99 9.72 -0.09 -7.26
C ALA A 99 10.31 -1.46 -7.62
N LEU A 100 11.02 -1.62 -8.72
CA LEU A 100 11.61 -2.89 -9.16
C LEU A 100 13.15 -2.79 -9.26
N GLY A 101 13.77 -1.83 -8.58
CA GLY A 101 15.22 -1.60 -8.65
C GLY A 101 16.08 -2.81 -8.24
N ASP A 102 15.62 -3.59 -7.27
CA ASP A 102 16.26 -4.81 -6.76
C ASP A 102 15.82 -6.09 -7.49
N LEU A 103 14.95 -5.99 -8.50
CA LEU A 103 14.31 -7.18 -9.10
C LEU A 103 15.32 -8.13 -9.75
N ALA A 104 16.34 -7.58 -10.41
CA ALA A 104 17.40 -8.36 -11.04
C ALA A 104 18.18 -9.17 -9.99
N GLU A 105 18.40 -8.62 -8.80
CA GLU A 105 19.09 -9.31 -7.70
C GLU A 105 18.24 -10.45 -7.10
N ILE A 106 16.90 -10.32 -7.15
CA ILE A 106 15.98 -11.29 -6.56
C ILE A 106 15.64 -12.44 -7.51
N THR A 107 15.58 -12.17 -8.82
CA THR A 107 14.95 -13.10 -9.79
C THR A 107 15.85 -13.53 -10.95
N ASP A 108 17.04 -12.94 -11.11
CA ASP A 108 17.91 -13.04 -12.30
C ASP A 108 17.21 -12.56 -13.60
N LEU A 109 16.05 -11.91 -13.47
CA LEU A 109 15.22 -11.48 -14.60
C LEU A 109 15.48 -10.02 -14.93
N GLU A 110 15.93 -9.78 -16.15
CA GLU A 110 15.96 -8.44 -16.72
C GLU A 110 14.62 -8.15 -17.41
N LEU A 111 13.92 -7.14 -16.88
CA LEU A 111 12.76 -6.55 -17.53
C LEU A 111 13.22 -5.56 -18.59
N THR A 112 12.53 -5.57 -19.72
CA THR A 112 12.64 -4.49 -20.70
C THR A 112 12.09 -3.19 -20.10
N GLU A 113 12.54 -2.05 -20.61
CA GLU A 113 12.05 -0.74 -20.16
C GLU A 113 10.53 -0.62 -20.30
N ALA A 114 9.97 -1.13 -21.41
CA ALA A 114 8.53 -1.14 -21.63
C ALA A 114 7.78 -1.99 -20.58
N GLU A 115 8.27 -3.18 -20.25
CA GLU A 115 7.67 -4.02 -19.19
C GLU A 115 7.76 -3.35 -17.81
N ARG A 116 8.88 -2.66 -17.52
CA ARG A 116 9.08 -1.92 -16.26
C ARG A 116 8.10 -0.76 -16.16
N VAL A 117 8.01 0.09 -17.19
CA VAL A 117 7.07 1.22 -17.25
C VAL A 117 5.62 0.76 -17.16
N ASP A 118 5.26 -0.31 -17.87
CA ASP A 118 3.92 -0.88 -17.82
C ASP A 118 3.59 -1.42 -16.43
N ALA A 119 4.54 -2.09 -15.76
CA ALA A 119 4.37 -2.58 -14.39
C ALA A 119 4.19 -1.43 -13.39
N HIS A 120 4.93 -0.33 -13.56
CA HIS A 120 4.81 0.87 -12.71
C HIS A 120 3.44 1.53 -12.86
N ARG A 121 3.01 1.76 -14.10
CA ARG A 121 1.69 2.34 -14.40
C ARG A 121 0.56 1.44 -13.86
N ASN A 122 0.59 0.16 -14.18
CA ASN A 122 -0.45 -0.77 -13.73
C ASN A 122 -0.44 -0.94 -12.20
N GLY A 123 0.75 -0.97 -11.58
CA GLY A 123 0.87 -1.05 -10.12
C GLY A 123 0.30 0.18 -9.42
N TRP A 124 0.49 1.37 -9.99
CA TRP A 124 -0.14 2.61 -9.53
C TRP A 124 -1.66 2.54 -9.60
N ASP A 125 -2.19 2.09 -10.74
CA ASP A 125 -3.63 1.92 -10.97
C ASP A 125 -4.26 0.87 -10.04
N ILE A 126 -3.48 -0.11 -9.57
CA ILE A 126 -3.92 -1.12 -8.58
C ILE A 126 -3.91 -0.53 -7.17
N ALA A 127 -2.82 0.13 -6.76
CA ALA A 127 -2.65 0.63 -5.40
C ALA A 127 -3.60 1.80 -5.08
N ILE A 128 -3.85 2.68 -6.05
CA ILE A 128 -4.70 3.88 -5.94
C ILE A 128 -4.49 4.59 -4.58
N PRO A 129 -3.28 5.09 -4.28
CA PRO A 129 -2.97 5.71 -2.99
C PRO A 129 -3.60 7.13 -2.91
N LYS A 130 -4.89 7.20 -2.56
CA LYS A 130 -5.61 8.46 -2.31
C LYS A 130 -5.70 8.76 -0.81
N GLY A 131 -5.79 10.04 -0.44
CA GLY A 131 -5.76 10.50 0.95
C GLY A 131 -6.83 9.85 1.85
N ASP A 132 -8.08 9.80 1.39
CA ASP A 132 -9.19 9.13 2.09
C ASP A 132 -8.91 7.64 2.36
N ARG A 133 -8.24 6.97 1.43
CA ARG A 133 -7.81 5.58 1.59
C ARG A 133 -6.59 5.45 2.47
N LEU A 134 -5.77 6.50 2.61
CA LEU A 134 -4.55 6.47 3.38
C LEU A 134 -4.83 6.46 4.89
N SER A 135 -5.74 7.33 5.37
CA SER A 135 -6.18 7.31 6.78
C SER A 135 -6.79 5.95 7.13
N ALA A 136 -7.72 5.47 6.31
CA ALA A 136 -8.35 4.17 6.47
C ALA A 136 -7.34 3.01 6.44
N HIS A 137 -6.32 3.09 5.58
CA HIS A 137 -5.26 2.10 5.51
C HIS A 137 -4.41 2.09 6.80
N VAL A 138 -4.01 3.26 7.31
CA VAL A 138 -3.26 3.37 8.57
C VAL A 138 -4.07 2.81 9.75
N ILE A 139 -5.35 3.19 9.87
CA ILE A 139 -6.26 2.67 10.90
C ILE A 139 -6.32 1.16 10.83
N ARG A 140 -6.61 0.62 9.63
CA ARG A 140 -6.72 -0.83 9.44
C ARG A 140 -5.44 -1.55 9.90
N GLN A 141 -4.26 -1.09 9.49
CA GLN A 141 -3.00 -1.71 9.89
C GLN A 141 -2.74 -1.61 11.39
N ALA A 142 -3.09 -0.48 12.01
CA ALA A 142 -2.97 -0.28 13.46
C ALA A 142 -3.91 -1.21 14.25
N SER A 143 -5.17 -1.33 13.84
CA SER A 143 -6.17 -2.17 14.51
C SER A 143 -5.83 -3.66 14.48
N VAL A 144 -5.11 -4.13 13.46
CA VAL A 144 -4.68 -5.54 13.37
C VAL A 144 -3.22 -5.77 13.77
N ASP A 145 -2.50 -4.72 14.16
CA ASP A 145 -1.04 -4.70 14.35
C ASP A 145 -0.27 -5.43 13.24
N ARG A 146 -0.52 -5.04 11.98
CA ARG A 146 0.18 -5.60 10.81
C ARG A 146 0.92 -4.53 10.03
N VAL A 147 1.87 -5.01 9.23
CA VAL A 147 2.63 -4.22 8.27
C VAL A 147 2.18 -4.63 6.87
N PRO A 148 1.96 -3.69 5.93
CA PRO A 148 1.69 -4.03 4.54
C PRO A 148 2.79 -4.93 3.96
N ALA A 149 2.40 -5.98 3.24
CA ALA A 149 3.36 -6.85 2.57
C ALA A 149 3.99 -6.11 1.38
N TRP A 150 5.27 -6.39 1.09
CA TRP A 150 6.01 -5.74 0.00
C TRP A 150 7.03 -6.68 -0.70
N ARG A 151 7.07 -7.96 -0.31
CA ARG A 151 8.03 -8.99 -0.80
C ARG A 151 7.41 -10.32 -1.21
N ASP A 152 6.18 -10.63 -0.80
CA ASP A 152 5.65 -12.01 -0.83
C ASP A 152 4.96 -12.40 -2.15
N HIS A 153 5.35 -11.79 -3.27
CA HIS A 153 4.69 -12.01 -4.57
C HIS A 153 5.31 -13.14 -5.40
N GLY A 154 6.26 -13.90 -4.85
CA GLY A 154 6.92 -15.01 -5.53
C GLY A 154 8.00 -14.59 -6.53
N ARG A 155 8.73 -15.58 -7.07
CA ARG A 155 9.76 -15.35 -8.09
C ARG A 155 9.09 -15.03 -9.43
N ILE A 156 9.35 -13.85 -9.97
CA ILE A 156 8.85 -13.42 -11.28
C ILE A 156 9.65 -14.12 -12.37
N GLU A 157 8.95 -14.80 -13.27
CA GLU A 157 9.54 -15.55 -14.38
C GLU A 157 8.87 -15.17 -15.71
N ARG A 158 9.65 -15.18 -16.79
CA ARG A 158 9.12 -15.01 -18.14
C ARG A 158 8.63 -16.36 -18.67
N ARG A 159 7.31 -16.53 -18.77
CA ARG A 159 6.67 -17.77 -19.20
C ARG A 159 6.10 -17.66 -20.60
N PRO A 160 6.24 -18.71 -21.44
CA PRO A 160 5.63 -18.71 -22.77
C PRO A 160 4.11 -18.80 -22.65
N LYS A 161 3.39 -18.06 -23.50
CA LYS A 161 1.93 -18.22 -23.60
C LYS A 161 1.62 -19.61 -24.13
N LEU A 162 0.83 -20.37 -23.38
CA LEU A 162 0.43 -21.72 -23.75
C LEU A 162 -0.81 -21.70 -24.66
N GLY A 163 -0.87 -22.65 -25.59
CA GLY A 163 -2.05 -22.91 -26.40
C GLY A 163 -3.05 -23.81 -25.65
N ALA A 164 -4.19 -24.09 -26.29
CA ALA A 164 -5.23 -24.97 -25.73
C ALA A 164 -4.75 -26.40 -25.40
N ASN A 165 -3.61 -26.82 -25.95
CA ASN A 165 -3.00 -28.13 -25.71
C ASN A 165 -1.93 -28.10 -24.58
N GLY A 166 -1.81 -27.00 -23.83
CA GLY A 166 -0.81 -26.83 -22.78
C GLY A 166 0.63 -26.69 -23.26
N LYS A 167 0.87 -26.63 -24.58
CA LYS A 167 2.21 -26.43 -25.16
C LYS A 167 2.41 -24.96 -25.53
N PRO A 168 3.67 -24.47 -25.60
CA PRO A 168 3.95 -23.10 -26.05
C PRO A 168 3.30 -22.80 -27.40
N ALA A 169 2.48 -21.76 -27.45
CA ALA A 169 1.77 -21.34 -28.65
C ALA A 169 2.70 -20.59 -29.61
N TRP A 170 2.49 -20.81 -30.89
CA TRP A 170 3.13 -20.06 -31.96
C TRP A 170 2.13 -19.07 -32.53
N PHE A 171 2.60 -17.87 -32.81
CA PHE A 171 1.79 -16.79 -33.35
C PHE A 171 2.44 -16.31 -34.66
N ARG A 172 1.63 -15.91 -35.63
CA ARG A 172 2.11 -15.21 -36.82
C ARG A 172 1.12 -14.12 -37.18
N VAL A 173 1.63 -13.03 -37.74
CA VAL A 173 0.78 -11.96 -38.30
C VAL A 173 0.55 -12.27 -39.77
N VAL A 174 -0.72 -12.27 -40.20
CA VAL A 174 -1.13 -12.39 -41.60
C VAL A 174 -1.93 -11.15 -41.95
N ASN A 175 -1.65 -10.58 -43.11
CA ASN A 175 -2.44 -9.49 -43.66
C ASN A 175 -3.59 -10.10 -44.47
N GLU A 176 -4.78 -10.13 -43.91
CA GLU A 176 -5.99 -10.56 -44.61
C GLU A 176 -6.77 -9.32 -45.08
N ALA A 177 -7.16 -9.30 -46.36
CA ALA A 177 -8.07 -8.32 -46.91
C ALA A 177 -9.46 -8.96 -47.05
N GLY A 178 -10.47 -8.32 -46.48
CA GLY A 178 -11.87 -8.66 -46.78
C GLY A 178 -12.25 -8.15 -48.18
N PRO A 179 -13.33 -8.66 -48.79
CA PRO A 179 -13.83 -8.13 -50.07
C PRO A 179 -14.13 -6.62 -49.92
N GLY A 180 -13.33 -5.78 -50.60
CA GLY A 180 -13.48 -4.32 -50.55
C GLY A 180 -12.82 -3.61 -49.36
N GLU A 181 -12.16 -4.32 -48.44
CA GLU A 181 -11.48 -3.73 -47.29
C GLU A 181 -9.95 -3.75 -47.42
N PRO A 182 -9.23 -2.74 -46.90
CA PRO A 182 -7.78 -2.76 -46.85
C PRO A 182 -7.29 -3.91 -45.97
N ALA A 183 -6.18 -4.53 -46.36
CA ALA A 183 -5.58 -5.61 -45.59
C ALA A 183 -5.22 -5.13 -44.18
N ARG A 184 -5.70 -5.83 -43.15
CA ARG A 184 -5.40 -5.52 -41.74
C ARG A 184 -4.53 -6.62 -41.15
N PRO A 185 -3.48 -6.28 -40.37
CA PRO A 185 -2.66 -7.27 -39.70
C PRO A 185 -3.50 -7.99 -38.65
N ARG A 186 -3.61 -9.31 -38.79
CA ARG A 186 -4.28 -10.18 -37.82
C ARG A 186 -3.32 -11.23 -37.31
N GLU A 187 -3.23 -11.38 -36.00
CA GLU A 187 -2.49 -12.49 -35.40
C GLU A 187 -3.33 -13.78 -35.48
N VAL A 188 -2.72 -14.84 -36.02
CA VAL A 188 -3.30 -16.18 -36.16
C VAL A 188 -2.35 -17.26 -35.63
N ASP A 189 -2.81 -18.51 -35.54
CA ASP A 189 -1.98 -19.66 -35.16
C ASP A 189 -0.78 -19.78 -36.11
N GLY A 190 0.41 -19.70 -35.51
CA GLY A 190 1.71 -19.79 -36.17
C GLY A 190 2.21 -21.23 -36.33
N TYR A 191 1.47 -22.24 -35.86
CA TYR A 191 1.86 -23.63 -35.96
C TYR A 191 1.24 -24.34 -37.17
N ASN A 192 2.07 -24.94 -38.02
CA ASN A 192 1.59 -25.77 -39.13
C ASN A 192 1.37 -27.20 -38.65
N ARG A 193 0.09 -27.58 -38.46
CA ARG A 193 -0.29 -28.93 -38.00
C ARG A 193 0.08 -30.04 -38.98
N SER A 194 -0.01 -29.78 -40.29
CA SER A 194 0.33 -30.77 -41.32
C SER A 194 1.82 -31.08 -41.36
N ARG A 195 2.68 -30.06 -41.25
CA ARG A 195 4.14 -30.21 -41.26
C ARG A 195 4.76 -30.40 -39.87
N GLN A 196 3.92 -30.45 -38.83
CA GLN A 196 4.32 -30.52 -37.41
C GLN A 196 5.44 -29.54 -37.03
N ARG A 197 5.39 -28.31 -37.55
CA ARG A 197 6.42 -27.28 -37.31
C ARG A 197 5.84 -25.87 -37.41
N PRO A 198 6.44 -24.85 -36.77
CA PRO A 198 6.01 -23.46 -36.95
C PRO A 198 6.14 -22.99 -38.41
N TYR A 199 5.27 -22.06 -38.81
CA TYR A 199 5.42 -21.33 -40.07
C TYR A 199 6.66 -20.43 -40.04
N LYS A 200 7.20 -20.12 -41.23
CA LYS A 200 8.28 -19.12 -41.36
C LYS A 200 7.78 -17.76 -40.85
N GLY A 201 8.54 -17.13 -39.97
CA GLY A 201 8.15 -15.86 -39.34
C GLY A 201 7.17 -15.99 -38.16
N ALA A 202 6.82 -17.20 -37.74
CA ALA A 202 6.09 -17.40 -36.50
C ALA A 202 6.99 -17.10 -35.29
N TYR A 203 6.43 -16.46 -34.28
CA TYR A 203 7.09 -16.10 -33.02
C TYR A 203 6.32 -16.63 -31.82
N ARG A 204 6.90 -16.51 -30.63
CA ARG A 204 6.27 -16.84 -29.35
C ARG A 204 5.96 -15.58 -28.58
N ARG A 205 4.81 -15.56 -27.92
CA ARG A 205 4.49 -14.54 -26.92
C ARG A 205 4.87 -15.05 -25.54
N TYR A 206 5.32 -14.13 -24.70
CA TYR A 206 5.67 -14.39 -23.31
C TYR A 206 4.85 -13.47 -22.41
N TYR A 207 4.71 -13.87 -21.15
CA TYR A 207 4.16 -13.05 -20.09
C TYR A 207 4.98 -13.24 -18.82
N LEU A 208 4.85 -12.32 -17.88
CA LEU A 208 5.56 -12.35 -16.61
C LEU A 208 4.63 -12.95 -15.55
N ASP A 209 5.14 -13.94 -14.83
CA ASP A 209 4.39 -14.68 -13.82
C ASP A 209 5.26 -14.92 -12.59
N PRO A 210 4.89 -14.41 -11.41
CA PRO A 210 3.74 -13.54 -11.15
C PRO A 210 3.86 -12.17 -11.83
N CYS A 211 2.73 -11.47 -12.01
CA CYS A 211 2.71 -10.16 -12.65
C CYS A 211 3.50 -9.13 -11.82
N PRO A 212 4.54 -8.45 -12.36
CA PRO A 212 5.33 -7.47 -11.62
C PRO A 212 4.52 -6.30 -11.09
N SER A 213 3.43 -5.95 -11.76
CA SER A 213 2.52 -4.88 -11.34
C SER A 213 1.96 -5.10 -9.92
N LEU A 214 1.79 -6.36 -9.49
CA LEU A 214 1.33 -6.68 -8.14
C LEU A 214 2.39 -6.35 -7.08
N LEU A 215 3.66 -6.64 -7.39
CA LEU A 215 4.78 -6.28 -6.50
C LEU A 215 4.94 -4.77 -6.40
N VAL A 216 4.83 -4.07 -7.54
CA VAL A 216 4.83 -2.59 -7.56
C VAL A 216 3.70 -2.05 -6.69
N ALA A 217 2.47 -2.52 -6.87
CA ALA A 217 1.32 -2.04 -6.10
C ALA A 217 1.53 -2.21 -4.59
N ALA A 218 2.01 -3.37 -4.17
CA ALA A 218 2.30 -3.65 -2.76
C ALA A 218 3.39 -2.75 -2.19
N ARG A 219 4.43 -2.45 -2.99
CA ARG A 219 5.51 -1.51 -2.60
C ARG A 219 5.00 -0.07 -2.49
N ILE A 220 4.09 0.35 -3.38
CA ILE A 220 3.41 1.66 -3.29
C ILE A 220 2.57 1.74 -2.01
N GLU A 221 1.75 0.72 -1.72
CA GLU A 221 0.94 0.67 -0.49
C GLU A 221 1.80 0.73 0.76
N TYR A 222 2.89 -0.04 0.80
CA TYR A 222 3.84 -0.01 1.90
C TYR A 222 4.45 1.39 2.08
N GLN A 223 4.89 2.03 0.99
CA GLN A 223 5.48 3.37 1.06
C GLN A 223 4.50 4.44 1.48
N ALA A 224 3.28 4.39 0.95
CA ALA A 224 2.19 5.26 1.36
C ALA A 224 1.99 5.19 2.88
N TRP A 225 1.87 3.96 3.40
CA TRP A 225 1.75 3.71 4.83
C TRP A 225 2.97 4.20 5.63
N ALA A 226 4.19 3.89 5.19
CA ALA A 226 5.41 4.32 5.88
C ALA A 226 5.53 5.85 5.93
N LEU A 227 5.29 6.54 4.82
CA LEU A 227 5.26 8.00 4.74
C LEU A 227 4.20 8.60 5.66
N ALA A 228 3.01 7.99 5.71
CA ALA A 228 1.96 8.42 6.63
C ALA A 228 2.40 8.32 8.08
N LEU A 229 3.08 7.24 8.48
CA LEU A 229 3.60 7.09 9.85
C LEU A 229 4.66 8.13 10.19
N HIS A 230 5.57 8.43 9.27
CA HIS A 230 6.54 9.52 9.44
C HIS A 230 5.84 10.88 9.56
N GLN A 231 4.85 11.15 8.71
CA GLN A 231 4.09 12.39 8.76
C GLN A 231 3.32 12.55 10.08
N ILE A 232 2.58 11.51 10.50
CA ILE A 232 1.84 11.52 11.78
C ILE A 232 2.82 11.76 12.94
N THR A 233 3.98 11.08 12.93
CA THR A 233 5.00 11.25 13.96
C THR A 233 5.47 12.70 14.05
N ASN A 234 5.80 13.31 12.91
CA ASN A 234 6.18 14.74 12.85
C ASN A 234 5.04 15.65 13.34
N ASP A 235 3.80 15.34 12.97
CA ASP A 235 2.62 16.12 13.32
C ASP A 235 2.36 16.14 14.84
N VAL A 236 2.61 15.03 15.54
CA VAL A 236 2.36 14.91 16.99
C VAL A 236 3.61 15.10 17.85
N GLN A 237 4.80 15.13 17.24
CA GLN A 237 6.06 15.32 17.96
C GLN A 237 6.02 16.61 18.78
N GLY A 238 6.41 16.50 20.05
CA GLY A 238 6.40 17.64 20.97
C GLY A 238 5.03 18.00 21.55
N LYS A 239 3.92 17.57 20.94
CA LYS A 239 2.54 17.92 21.32
C LYS A 239 1.91 16.98 22.33
N LEU A 240 2.35 15.72 22.37
CA LEU A 240 1.85 14.72 23.31
C LEU A 240 2.32 15.02 24.74
N SER A 241 1.43 14.84 25.71
CA SER A 241 1.68 15.12 27.12
C SER A 241 2.40 13.96 27.82
N ARG A 242 2.06 12.72 27.46
CA ARG A 242 2.55 11.48 28.08
C ARG A 242 3.69 10.82 27.31
N PHE A 243 3.69 10.97 25.99
CA PHE A 243 4.56 10.18 25.11
C PHE A 243 5.59 11.04 24.37
N ASP A 244 6.77 10.45 24.16
CA ASP A 244 7.76 10.91 23.21
C ASP A 244 7.82 9.92 22.05
N VAL A 245 7.34 10.33 20.88
CA VAL A 245 7.07 9.44 19.76
C VAL A 245 8.27 9.36 18.81
N SER A 246 8.51 8.16 18.27
CA SER A 246 9.49 7.93 17.22
C SER A 246 8.94 7.03 16.12
N CYS A 247 9.39 7.24 14.88
CA CYS A 247 9.11 6.35 13.75
C CYS A 247 10.41 5.67 13.32
N ARG A 248 10.40 4.34 13.26
CA ARG A 248 11.54 3.53 12.79
C ARG A 248 11.20 2.71 11.54
N VAL A 249 10.07 3.01 10.91
CA VAL A 249 9.62 2.30 9.72
C VAL A 249 10.51 2.73 8.54
N PRO A 250 11.19 1.79 7.86
CA PRO A 250 11.99 2.12 6.69
C PRO A 250 11.09 2.55 5.53
N LEU A 251 11.58 3.47 4.70
CA LEU A 251 10.86 3.93 3.50
C LEU A 251 11.16 3.02 2.30
N TRP A 252 12.34 2.41 2.27
CA TRP A 252 12.86 1.59 1.17
C TRP A 252 13.44 0.28 1.71
N PRO A 253 12.64 -0.59 2.36
CA PRO A 253 13.17 -1.80 2.97
C PRO A 253 13.73 -2.80 1.95
N TRP A 254 13.30 -2.71 0.68
CA TRP A 254 13.86 -3.48 -0.42
C TRP A 254 15.25 -3.02 -0.85
N GLU A 255 15.60 -1.75 -0.65
CA GLU A 255 16.94 -1.21 -0.90
C GLU A 255 17.91 -1.45 0.28
N GLY A 256 17.48 -2.21 1.28
CA GLY A 256 18.32 -2.62 2.40
C GLY A 256 18.23 -1.72 3.64
N GLU A 257 17.35 -0.71 3.68
CA GLU A 257 17.15 0.13 4.87
C GLU A 257 16.75 -0.68 6.13
N GLY A 258 16.01 -1.78 5.93
CA GLY A 258 15.64 -2.70 7.01
C GLY A 258 16.80 -3.50 7.61
N ARG A 259 17.98 -3.52 6.97
CA ARG A 259 19.20 -4.16 7.49
C ARG A 259 20.00 -3.16 8.32
N GLY A 260 19.42 -2.63 9.40
CA GLY A 260 20.13 -1.84 10.40
C GLY A 260 21.22 -0.94 9.82
N SER A 261 20.91 -0.16 8.78
CA SER A 261 21.86 0.83 8.29
C SER A 261 21.99 1.84 9.41
N SER A 262 23.19 1.96 9.98
CA SER A 262 23.51 3.11 10.81
C SER A 262 23.03 4.37 10.07
N PRO A 263 22.43 5.35 10.78
CA PRO A 263 21.94 6.55 10.13
C PRO A 263 23.07 7.13 9.29
N ARG A 264 22.81 7.39 8.01
CA ARG A 264 23.73 8.14 7.16
C ARG A 264 23.74 9.58 7.68
N VAL A 265 24.47 9.80 8.76
CA VAL A 265 24.79 11.14 9.24
C VAL A 265 25.66 11.75 8.17
N LEU A 266 25.10 12.68 7.41
CA LEU A 266 25.90 13.64 6.66
C LEU A 266 26.78 14.33 7.70
N SER A 267 28.06 13.99 7.72
CA SER A 267 29.02 14.74 8.52
C SER A 267 29.10 16.12 7.91
N VAL A 268 28.44 17.08 8.57
CA VAL A 268 28.63 18.50 8.30
C VAL A 268 30.07 18.80 8.73
N ARG A 269 30.98 18.87 7.75
CA ARG A 269 32.27 19.52 7.98
C ARG A 269 32.00 21.03 8.05
N SER A 270 32.37 21.65 9.16
CA SER A 270 32.39 23.10 9.27
C SER A 270 33.23 23.68 8.15
N SER A 271 32.68 24.66 7.42
CA SER A 271 33.27 25.37 6.27
C SER A 271 34.55 26.17 6.59
N THR A 272 35.21 25.93 7.73
CA THR A 272 36.30 26.76 8.24
C THR A 272 37.65 26.07 8.32
N ASP A 273 37.76 24.79 7.96
CA ASP A 273 39.08 24.17 7.76
C ASP A 273 39.56 24.43 6.34
N ALA A 274 40.14 25.62 6.15
CA ALA A 274 40.99 25.89 5.00
C ALA A 274 42.17 24.89 5.00
N PRO A 275 42.60 24.39 3.83
CA PRO A 275 43.74 23.49 3.74
C PRO A 275 45.00 24.22 4.26
N ARG A 276 45.53 23.77 5.39
CA ARG A 276 46.89 24.13 5.81
C ARG A 276 47.86 23.52 4.82
N GLU A 277 48.61 24.37 4.12
CA GLU A 277 49.72 23.97 3.28
C GLU A 277 50.71 23.09 4.07
N PRO A 278 51.32 22.07 3.43
CA PRO A 278 52.34 21.26 4.07
C PRO A 278 53.59 22.11 4.30
N SER A 279 53.90 22.33 5.58
CA SER A 279 55.20 22.79 6.07
C SER A 279 56.32 21.95 5.46
N LYS A 280 57.09 22.53 4.53
CA LYS A 280 58.41 22.01 4.12
C LYS A 280 59.34 22.11 5.33
N ALA A 281 59.74 20.96 5.88
CA ALA A 281 60.90 20.86 6.75
C ALA A 281 62.06 20.25 5.93
N ALA A 282 63.20 20.95 6.02
CA ALA A 282 64.51 20.61 5.49
C ALA A 282 65.18 19.48 6.28
#